data_AF-A0A2X3EZP1-F1
#
_entry.id   AF-A0A2X3EZP1-F1
#
_cell.length_a   1.000
_cell.length_b   1.000
_cell.length_c   1.000
_cell.angle_alpha   90.00
_cell.angle_beta   90.00
_cell.angle_gamma   90.00
#
_symmetry.space_group_name_H-M   'P 1'
#
loop_
_entity.id
_entity.type
_entity.pdbx_description
1 polymer ?
#
loop_
_entity_poly.entity_id
_entity_poly.type
_entity_poly.pdbx_seq_one_letter_code
_entity_poly.pdbx_strand_id
1 'polypeptide(L)'
;MLNHGPRNALPEGYAPGEVAERLNSVAERIVAVRGNCDSEVDQMLLRFPMTAPWQQVLSERYRLFLTHGHLYSPDNLPPLAAGDVLAYGHTHIPVAENAAQFTSLIPAQ
;
A
#
# COMPACT_ATOMS: atom_id res chain seq x y z
N MET A 1 15.66 2.08 -12.02
CA MET A 1 15.67 3.45 -11.46
C MET A 1 14.26 3.67 -10.96
N LEU A 2 14.03 3.59 -9.64
CA LEU A 2 12.67 3.65 -9.09
C LEU A 2 12.07 5.04 -9.37
N ASN A 3 10.94 5.04 -10.06
CA ASN A 3 10.42 6.19 -10.81
C ASN A 3 9.88 7.28 -9.87
N HIS A 4 10.72 8.26 -9.53
CA HIS A 4 10.20 9.58 -9.16
C HIS A 4 9.62 10.17 -10.44
N GLY A 5 8.29 10.20 -10.54
CA GLY A 5 7.61 10.86 -11.65
C GLY A 5 8.21 12.25 -11.95
N PRO A 6 8.07 12.76 -13.18
CA PRO A 6 8.88 13.85 -13.76
C PRO A 6 8.84 15.21 -13.04
N ARG A 7 8.14 15.30 -11.89
CA ARG A 7 7.94 16.49 -11.07
C ARG A 7 8.72 16.50 -9.76
N ASN A 8 9.39 15.41 -9.36
CA ASN A 8 10.10 15.32 -8.07
C ASN A 8 11.61 15.21 -8.29
N ALA A 9 12.38 16.16 -7.76
CA ALA A 9 13.83 16.03 -7.66
C ALA A 9 14.17 14.86 -6.73
N LEU A 10 15.17 14.05 -7.11
CA LEU A 10 15.65 12.95 -6.27
C LEU A 10 16.30 13.53 -5.00
N PRO A 11 15.87 13.14 -3.79
CA PRO A 11 16.52 13.57 -2.57
C PRO A 11 17.98 13.12 -2.50
N GLU A 12 18.81 13.88 -1.80
CA GLU A 12 20.17 13.45 -1.47
C GLU A 12 20.11 12.16 -0.63
N GLY A 13 20.87 11.12 -1.03
CA GLY A 13 20.79 9.79 -0.43
C GLY A 13 19.73 8.85 -1.04
N TYR A 14 19.13 9.19 -2.18
CA TYR A 14 18.22 8.30 -2.89
C TYR A 14 18.96 7.07 -3.44
N ALA A 15 18.95 5.98 -2.66
CA ALA A 15 19.56 4.69 -2.98
C ALA A 15 18.47 3.61 -3.23
N PRO A 16 17.72 3.70 -4.34
CA PRO A 16 16.59 2.81 -4.62
C PRO A 16 17.01 1.34 -4.73
N GLY A 17 18.24 1.06 -5.15
CA GLY A 17 18.81 -0.28 -5.16
C GLY A 17 18.99 -0.86 -3.76
N GLU A 18 19.52 -0.08 -2.82
CA GLU A 18 19.72 -0.52 -1.42
C GLU A 18 18.39 -0.78 -0.70
N VAL A 19 17.37 0.05 -0.98
CA VAL A 19 16.01 -0.19 -0.46
C VAL A 19 15.48 -1.52 -0.97
N ALA A 20 15.61 -1.79 -2.28
CA ALA A 20 15.18 -3.07 -2.85
C ALA A 20 15.93 -4.24 -2.22
N GLU A 21 17.25 -4.15 -2.01
CA GLU A 21 18.03 -5.20 -1.34
C GLU A 21 17.54 -5.47 0.09
N ARG A 22 17.29 -4.43 0.88
CA ARG A 22 16.78 -4.56 2.25
C ARG A 22 15.39 -5.19 2.27
N LEU A 23 14.47 -4.73 1.42
CA LEU A 23 13.13 -5.32 1.33
C LEU A 23 13.18 -6.78 0.85
N ASN A 24 14.06 -7.08 -0.10
CA ASN A 24 14.24 -8.43 -0.63
C ASN A 24 14.75 -9.42 0.43
N SER A 25 15.46 -8.96 1.46
CA SER A 25 15.91 -9.82 2.57
C SER A 25 14.76 -10.41 3.41
N VAL A 26 13.56 -9.83 3.31
CA VAL A 26 12.36 -10.28 4.03
C VAL A 26 11.17 -10.52 3.08
N ALA A 27 11.45 -10.75 1.79
CA ALA A 27 10.44 -10.85 0.72
C ALA A 27 9.31 -11.84 1.01
N GLU A 28 9.62 -12.98 1.63
CA GLU A 28 8.65 -14.04 1.94
C GLU A 28 7.58 -13.63 2.98
N ARG A 29 7.77 -12.48 3.65
CA ARG A 29 6.89 -11.96 4.70
C ARG A 29 6.12 -10.71 4.26
N ILE A 30 6.31 -10.26 3.03
CA ILE A 30 5.71 -9.01 2.53
C ILE A 30 4.42 -9.29 1.77
N VAL A 31 3.36 -8.57 2.13
CA VAL A 31 2.12 -8.43 1.35
C VAL A 31 2.06 -6.98 0.89
N ALA A 32 2.18 -6.74 -0.42
CA ALA A 32 2.22 -5.40 -0.99
C ALA A 32 1.07 -5.12 -1.96
N VAL A 33 0.62 -3.87 -2.01
CA VAL A 33 -0.37 -3.38 -2.99
C VAL A 33 0.24 -2.22 -3.76
N ARG A 34 -0.11 -2.11 -5.04
CA ARG A 34 0.51 -1.15 -5.95
C ARG A 34 0.12 0.28 -5.60
N GLY A 35 1.11 1.13 -5.41
CA GLY A 35 0.97 2.57 -5.32
C GLY A 35 0.85 3.26 -6.67
N ASN A 36 0.36 4.51 -6.66
CA ASN A 36 0.21 5.29 -7.89
C ASN A 36 1.55 5.68 -8.53
N CYS A 37 2.63 5.68 -7.75
CA CYS A 37 3.99 5.96 -8.23
C CYS A 37 4.76 4.69 -8.59
N ASP A 38 4.25 3.50 -8.26
CA ASP A 38 4.92 2.23 -8.54
C ASP A 38 4.76 1.84 -10.02
N SER A 39 5.83 1.29 -10.57
CA SER A 39 5.96 0.91 -11.97
C SER A 39 6.43 -0.53 -12.16
N GLU A 40 6.34 -1.05 -13.38
CA GLU A 40 6.86 -2.40 -13.70
C GLU A 40 8.38 -2.51 -13.46
N VAL A 41 9.11 -1.41 -13.62
CA VAL A 41 10.56 -1.35 -13.33
C VAL A 41 10.83 -1.61 -11.84
N ASP A 42 9.95 -1.17 -10.96
CA ASP A 42 10.09 -1.35 -9.51
C ASP A 42 9.84 -2.79 -9.13
N GLN A 43 8.81 -3.40 -9.73
CA GLN A 43 8.56 -4.83 -9.60
C GLN A 43 9.74 -5.68 -10.08
N MET A 44 10.49 -5.26 -11.11
CA MET A 44 11.69 -5.98 -11.56
C MET A 44 12.83 -5.99 -10.54
N LEU A 45 12.87 -5.02 -9.62
CA LEU A 45 13.87 -4.94 -8.55
C LEU A 45 13.47 -5.74 -7.30
N LEU A 46 12.16 -5.96 -7.10
CA LEU A 46 11.60 -6.59 -5.92
C LEU A 46 11.32 -8.07 -6.15
N ARG A 47 11.65 -8.91 -5.15
CA ARG A 47 11.48 -10.38 -5.18
C ARG A 47 10.14 -10.84 -4.60
N PHE A 48 9.19 -9.93 -4.43
CA PHE A 48 7.83 -10.19 -3.97
C PHE A 48 6.83 -9.46 -4.87
N PRO A 49 5.60 -9.98 -5.02
CA PRO A 49 4.58 -9.35 -5.84
C PRO A 49 4.06 -8.06 -5.19
N MET A 50 4.02 -6.99 -5.97
CA MET A 50 3.53 -5.67 -5.51
C MET A 50 2.58 -4.99 -6.51
N THR A 51 2.32 -5.59 -7.67
CA THR A 51 1.51 -4.98 -8.73
C THR A 51 -0.01 -5.09 -8.53
N ALA A 52 -0.46 -5.88 -7.55
CA ALA A 52 -1.87 -6.05 -7.26
C ALA A 52 -2.51 -4.71 -6.79
N PRO A 53 -3.62 -4.24 -7.39
CA PRO A 53 -4.23 -2.96 -7.03
C PRO A 53 -4.88 -2.97 -5.64
N TRP A 54 -5.19 -4.16 -5.13
CA TRP A 54 -5.72 -4.41 -3.80
C TRP A 54 -5.42 -5.87 -3.40
N GLN A 55 -5.48 -6.15 -2.10
CA GLN A 55 -5.42 -7.50 -1.53
C GLN A 55 -6.41 -7.63 -0.37
N GLN A 56 -6.64 -8.86 0.11
CA GLN A 56 -7.53 -9.12 1.24
C GLN A 56 -6.89 -10.04 2.26
N VAL A 57 -7.12 -9.75 3.54
CA VAL A 57 -6.81 -10.66 4.65
C VAL A 57 -8.13 -10.99 5.34
N LEU A 58 -8.44 -12.28 5.42
CA LEU A 58 -9.68 -12.77 6.02
C LEU A 58 -9.40 -13.25 7.44
N SER A 59 -10.22 -12.83 8.38
CA SER A 59 -10.32 -13.43 9.70
C SER A 59 -11.71 -14.04 9.87
N GLU A 60 -11.92 -14.78 10.96
CA GLU A 60 -13.24 -15.30 11.31
C GLU A 60 -14.30 -14.20 11.55
N ARG A 61 -13.86 -12.97 11.82
CA ARG A 61 -14.74 -11.87 12.27
C ARG A 61 -14.87 -10.71 11.30
N TYR A 62 -13.84 -10.46 10.51
CA TYR A 62 -13.77 -9.32 9.59
C TYR A 62 -12.83 -9.62 8.43
N ARG A 63 -13.04 -8.92 7.32
CA ARG A 63 -12.08 -8.82 6.22
C ARG A 63 -11.34 -7.49 6.29
N LEU A 64 -10.02 -7.55 6.13
CA LEU A 64 -9.21 -6.39 5.78
C LEU A 64 -9.16 -6.27 4.26
N PHE A 65 -9.59 -5.14 3.72
CA PHE A 65 -9.40 -4.76 2.33
C PHE A 65 -8.20 -3.81 2.24
N LEU A 66 -7.11 -4.29 1.65
CA LEU A 66 -5.85 -3.55 1.53
C LEU A 66 -5.78 -2.88 0.16
N THR A 67 -5.50 -1.59 0.10
CA THR A 67 -5.30 -0.84 -1.15
C THR A 67 -4.35 0.33 -0.93
N HIS A 68 -3.83 0.95 -1.99
CA HIS A 68 -2.96 2.11 -1.81
C HIS A 68 -3.71 3.39 -1.43
N GLY A 69 -4.97 3.57 -1.85
CA GLY A 69 -5.74 4.79 -1.60
C GLY A 69 -6.12 5.59 -2.85
N HIS A 70 -5.38 5.40 -3.96
CA HIS A 70 -5.63 6.14 -5.20
C HIS A 70 -6.77 5.57 -6.07
N LEU A 71 -7.16 4.30 -5.84
CA LEU A 71 -8.29 3.64 -6.51
C LEU A 71 -9.50 3.52 -5.59
N TYR A 72 -9.26 3.09 -4.35
CA TYR A 72 -10.28 2.93 -3.31
C TYR A 72 -9.85 3.74 -2.09
N SER A 73 -10.78 4.52 -1.54
CA SER A 73 -10.57 5.47 -0.45
C SER A 73 -11.89 5.66 0.33
N PRO A 74 -11.93 6.41 1.43
CA PRO A 74 -13.19 6.74 2.10
C PRO A 74 -14.21 7.44 1.19
N ASP A 75 -13.74 8.20 0.19
CA ASP A 75 -14.60 8.89 -0.79
C ASP A 75 -15.04 7.97 -1.95
N ASN A 76 -14.36 6.82 -2.14
CA ASN A 76 -14.67 5.82 -3.15
C ASN A 76 -14.52 4.41 -2.58
N LEU A 77 -15.50 3.98 -1.80
CA LEU A 77 -15.42 2.73 -1.05
C LEU A 77 -15.55 1.49 -1.94
N PRO A 78 -14.76 0.44 -1.68
CA PRO A 78 -15.07 -0.87 -2.22
C PRO A 78 -16.32 -1.45 -1.53
N PRO A 79 -16.94 -2.51 -2.07
CA PRO A 79 -18.02 -3.20 -1.37
C PRO A 79 -17.51 -3.81 -0.05
N LEU A 80 -17.94 -3.27 1.09
CA LEU A 80 -17.57 -3.68 2.45
C LEU A 80 -18.81 -4.10 3.24
N ALA A 81 -18.69 -5.17 4.04
CA ALA A 81 -19.70 -5.55 5.00
C ALA A 81 -19.54 -4.74 6.31
N ALA A 82 -20.60 -4.69 7.13
CA ALA A 82 -20.51 -4.10 8.45
C ALA A 82 -19.43 -4.82 9.28
N GLY A 83 -18.45 -4.07 9.80
CA GLY A 83 -17.33 -4.60 10.58
C GLY A 83 -16.09 -4.95 9.76
N ASP A 84 -16.13 -4.86 8.43
CA ASP A 84 -14.92 -4.93 7.59
C ASP A 84 -14.03 -3.70 7.83
N VAL A 85 -12.79 -3.79 7.35
CA VAL A 85 -11.79 -2.74 7.50
C VAL A 85 -11.22 -2.37 6.13
N LEU A 86 -11.20 -1.08 5.83
CA LEU A 86 -10.48 -0.53 4.68
C LEU A 86 -9.10 -0.04 5.15
N ALA A 87 -8.04 -0.76 4.80
CA ALA A 87 -6.68 -0.31 5.06
C ALA A 87 -6.10 0.33 3.79
N TYR A 88 -5.70 1.60 3.88
CA TYR A 88 -5.18 2.35 2.75
C TYR A 88 -4.07 3.33 3.15
N GLY A 89 -3.19 3.63 2.19
CA GLY A 89 -2.12 4.62 2.32
C GLY A 89 -2.48 5.94 1.62
N HIS A 90 -1.47 6.66 1.12
CA HIS A 90 -1.55 7.90 0.32
C HIS A 90 -1.60 9.24 1.08
N THR A 91 -2.21 9.31 2.28
CA THR A 91 -2.39 10.61 2.96
C THR A 91 -1.24 11.03 3.87
N HIS A 92 -0.26 10.15 4.15
CA HIS A 92 0.88 10.36 5.07
C HIS A 92 0.47 10.73 6.51
N ILE A 93 -0.80 10.53 6.89
CA ILE A 93 -1.32 10.83 8.23
C ILE A 93 -1.90 9.53 8.80
N PRO A 94 -1.41 9.02 9.94
CA PRO A 94 -2.00 7.83 10.56
C PRO A 94 -3.41 8.17 11.07
N VAL A 95 -4.41 7.43 10.58
CA VAL A 95 -5.82 7.59 10.96
C VAL A 95 -6.37 6.21 11.30
N ALA A 96 -7.04 6.14 12.45
CA ALA A 96 -7.88 5.03 12.87
C ALA A 96 -9.28 5.58 13.13
N GLU A 97 -10.13 5.57 12.12
CA GLU A 97 -11.49 6.10 12.20
C GLU A 97 -12.50 4.97 12.11
N ASN A 98 -13.41 4.94 13.08
CA ASN A 98 -14.57 4.06 13.06
C ASN A 98 -15.71 4.79 12.36
N ALA A 99 -15.84 4.58 11.06
CA ALA A 99 -17.07 4.91 10.38
C ALA A 99 -18.13 3.89 10.83
N ALA A 100 -19.40 4.30 10.90
CA ALA A 100 -20.50 3.48 11.43
C ALA A 100 -20.64 2.06 10.80
N GLN A 101 -19.93 1.77 9.71
CA GLN A 101 -19.94 0.49 8.99
C GLN A 101 -18.56 -0.18 8.85
N PHE A 102 -17.43 0.54 8.94
CA PHE A 102 -16.09 -0.03 8.73
C PHE A 102 -15.01 0.81 9.42
N THR A 103 -13.85 0.20 9.68
CA THR A 103 -12.69 0.92 10.22
C THR A 103 -11.70 1.27 9.11
N SER A 104 -11.14 2.48 9.13
CA SER A 104 -10.02 2.87 8.29
C SER A 104 -8.71 2.80 9.04
N LEU A 105 -7.66 2.24 8.42
CA LEU A 105 -6.31 2.18 8.99
C LEU A 105 -5.28 2.74 8.00
N ILE A 106 -4.51 3.73 8.46
CA ILE A 106 -3.38 4.31 7.73
C ILE A 106 -2.09 4.07 8.52
N PRO A 107 -1.15 3.23 8.03
CA PRO A 107 0.13 3.04 8.70
C PRO A 107 0.99 4.30 8.59
N ALA A 108 1.64 4.70 9.69
CA ALA A 108 2.69 5.72 9.65
C ALA A 108 3.91 5.17 8.89
N GLN A 109 4.57 6.03 8.10
CA GLN A 109 5.87 5.73 7.47
C GLN A 109 6.99 5.75 8.51
#